data_AF-A0A8T6TRA6-F1
#
_entry.id   AF-A0A8T6TRA6-F1
#
_cell.length_a   1.000
_cell.length_b   1.000
_cell.length_c   1.000
_cell.angle_alpha   90.00
_cell.angle_beta   90.00
_cell.angle_gamma   90.00
#
_symmetry.space_group_name_H-M   'P 1'
#
loop_
_entity.id
_entity.type
_entity.pdbx_description
1 polymer ?
#
loop_
_entity_poly.entity_id
_entity_poly.type
_entity_poly.pdbx_seq_one_letter_code
_entity_poly.pdbx_strand_id
1 'polypeptide(L)' 'MAEEDVFSTLCRPVRRLLEERGFEEPTEPQKHLIPQILEGKNVLLISPTASG' A
#
# COMPACT_ATOMS: atom_id res chain seq x y z
N MET A 1 8.13 18.04 4.93
CA MET A 1 7.66 16.93 5.79
C MET A 1 7.61 15.74 4.87
N ALA A 2 8.45 14.72 5.10
CA ALA A 2 8.43 13.54 4.24
C ALA A 2 7.05 12.91 4.36
N GLU A 3 6.36 12.74 3.24
CA GLU A 3 5.13 11.96 3.17
C GLU A 3 5.48 10.56 3.72
N GLU A 4 4.79 10.16 4.78
CA GLU A 4 5.10 8.90 5.47
C GLU A 4 4.73 7.74 4.53
N ASP A 5 5.74 7.05 3.98
CA ASP A 5 5.53 5.94 3.05
C ASP A 5 4.60 4.89 3.67
N VAL A 6 3.47 4.64 3.01
CA VAL A 6 2.42 3.74 3.51
C VAL A 6 2.93 2.31 3.70
N PHE A 7 3.94 1.88 2.94
CA PHE A 7 4.55 0.57 3.13
C PHE A 7 5.21 0.44 4.50
N SER A 8 5.68 1.52 5.11
CA SER A 8 6.27 1.52 6.46
C SER A 8 5.32 1.03 7.55
N THR A 9 4.01 1.19 7.33
CA THR A 9 2.94 0.76 8.26
C THR A 9 2.67 -0.75 8.20
N LEU A 10 3.17 -1.43 7.16
CA LEU A 10 3.00 -2.86 6.97
C LEU A 10 3.93 -3.67 7.87
N CYS A 11 3.52 -4.91 8.16
CA CYS A 11 4.32 -5.82 8.96
C CYS A 11 5.66 -6.13 8.28
N ARG A 12 6.69 -6.42 9.08
CA ARG A 12 8.07 -6.60 8.61
C ARG A 12 8.22 -7.64 7.49
N PRO A 13 7.55 -8.81 7.52
CA PRO A 13 7.64 -9.78 6.42
C PRO A 13 7.17 -9.23 5.08
N VAL A 14 6.10 -8.43 5.07
CA VAL A 14 5.55 -7.85 3.82
C VAL A 14 6.48 -6.79 3.26
N ARG A 15 7.04 -5.92 4.11
CA ARG A 15 8.02 -4.91 3.67
C ARG A 15 9.25 -5.53 3.00
N ARG A 16 9.79 -6.62 3.57
CA ARG A 16 10.91 -7.37 2.96
C ARG A 16 10.56 -7.90 1.58
N LEU A 17 9.33 -8.43 1.42
CA LEU A 17 8.87 -8.91 0.12
C LEU A 17 8.72 -7.78 -0.90
N LEU A 18 8.28 -6.58 -0.48
CA LEU A 18 8.20 -5.42 -1.38
C LEU A 18 9.60 -5.04 -1.90
N GLU A 19 10.59 -4.97 -1.00
CA GLU A 19 11.98 -4.72 -1.36
C GLU A 19 12.54 -5.80 -2.31
N GLU A 20 12.36 -7.08 -1.98
CA GLU A 20 12.83 -8.21 -2.79
C GLU A 20 12.23 -8.25 -4.20
N ARG A 21 11.00 -7.73 -4.36
CA ARG A 21 10.29 -7.67 -5.65
C ARG A 21 10.52 -6.37 -6.40
N GLY A 22 11.24 -5.40 -5.83
CA GLY A 22 11.49 -4.10 -6.45
C GLY A 22 10.27 -3.18 -6.47
N PHE A 23 9.34 -3.35 -5.52
CA PHE A 23 8.24 -2.40 -5.33
C PHE A 23 8.72 -1.26 -4.44
N GLU A 24 9.27 -0.24 -5.09
CA GLU A 24 9.91 0.90 -4.41
C GLU A 24 8.90 1.90 -3.84
N GLU A 25 7.75 2.07 -4.50
CA GLU A 25 6.72 3.02 -4.10
C GLU A 25 5.31 2.44 -4.23
N PRO A 26 4.38 2.82 -3.33
CA PRO A 26 2.99 2.46 -3.45
C PRO A 26 2.33 3.11 -4.66
N THR A 27 1.46 2.37 -5.33
CA THR A 27 0.60 2.95 -6.37
C THR A 27 -0.40 3.93 -5.77
N GLU A 28 -0.97 4.83 -6.58
CA GLU A 28 -1.97 5.80 -6.10
C GLU A 28 -3.14 5.14 -5.35
N PRO A 29 -3.75 4.04 -5.84
CA PRO A 29 -4.76 3.32 -5.06
C PRO A 29 -4.25 2.79 -3.71
N GLN A 30 -3.03 2.26 -3.66
CA GLN A 30 -2.44 1.69 -2.44
C GLN A 30 -2.22 2.76 -1.37
N LYS A 31 -1.74 3.97 -1.76
CA LYS A 31 -1.57 5.11 -0.84
C LYS A 31 -2.87 5.47 -0.10
N HIS A 32 -4.00 5.39 -0.79
CA HIS A 32 -5.31 5.75 -0.23
C HIS A 32 -5.98 4.59 0.52
N LEU A 33 -5.81 3.36 0.06
CA LEU A 33 -6.58 2.21 0.57
C LEU A 33 -5.91 1.46 1.71
N ILE A 34 -4.58 1.30 1.69
CA ILE A 34 -3.86 0.56 2.74
C ILE A 34 -4.18 1.13 4.13
N PRO A 35 -4.17 2.45 4.38
CA PRO A 35 -4.51 2.98 5.70
C PRO A 35 -5.94 2.64 6.11
N GLN A 36 -6.90 2.77 5.19
CA GLN A 36 -8.32 2.48 5.47
C GLN A 36 -8.56 1.00 5.78
N ILE A 37 -7.88 0.10 5.06
CA ILE A 37 -7.95 -1.35 5.32
C ILE A 37 -7.35 -1.68 6.68
N LEU A 38 -6.20 -1.07 7.04
CA LEU A 38 -5.55 -1.28 8.34
C LEU A 38 -6.39 -0.72 9.50
N GLU A 39 -7.19 0.32 9.26
CA GLU A 39 -8.20 0.82 10.20
C GLU A 39 -9.43 -0.10 10.34
N GLY A 40 -9.50 -1.21 9.58
CA GLY A 40 -10.60 -2.17 9.61
C GLY A 40 -11.84 -1.74 8.83
N LYS A 41 -11.71 -0.75 7.93
CA LYS A 41 -12.83 -0.27 7.10
C LYS A 41 -13.03 -1.16 5.88
N ASN A 42 -14.29 -1.34 5.51
CA ASN A 42 -14.64 -1.91 4.21
C ASN A 42 -14.42 -0.85 3.12
N VAL A 43 -13.69 -1.21 2.07
CA VAL A 43 -13.35 -0.32 0.95
C VAL A 43 -13.78 -0.94 -0.38
N LEU A 44 -14.15 -0.10 -1.35
CA LEU A 44 -14.43 -0.51 -2.72
C LEU A 44 -13.45 0.23 -3.65
N LEU A 45 -12.53 -0.51 -4.27
CA LEU A 45 -11.66 0.02 -5.31
C LEU A 45 -12.30 -0.21 -6.68
N ILE A 46 -12.44 0.86 -7.45
CA ILE A 46 -12.80 0.80 -8.86
C ILE A 46 -11.58 1.28 -9.65
N SER A 47 -10.93 0.38 -10.37
CA SER A 47 -9.75 0.69 -11.18
C SER A 47 -9.91 0.15 -12.61
N PRO A 48 -9.54 0.91 -13.65
CA PRO A 48 -9.57 0.42 -15.03
C PRO A 48 -8.51 -0.65 -15.30
N THR A 49 -7.43 -0.69 -14.51
CA THR A 49 -6.33 -1.64 -14.62
C THR A 49 -6.11 -2.39 -13.31
N ALA A 50 -5.75 -3.68 -13.39
CA ALA A 50 -5.40 -4.51 -12.24
C ALA A 50 -3.95 -4.28 -11.77
N SER A 51 -3.51 -3.03 -11.74
CA SER A 51 -2.17 -2.61 -11.31
C SER A 51 -2.03 -2.43 -9.80
N GLY A 52 -3.10 -2.73 -9.05
CA GLY A 52 -3.12 -2.69 -7.59
C GLY A 52 -2.26 -3.77 -6.97
#